data_AF-A0A328DFT2-F1
#
_entry.id   AF-A0A328DFT2-F1
#
_cell.length_a   1.000
_cell.length_b   1.000
_cell.length_c   1.000
_cell.angle_alpha   90.00
_cell.angle_beta   90.00
_cell.angle_gamma   90.00
#
_symmetry.space_group_name_H-M   'P 1'
#
loop_
_entity.id
_entity.type
_entity.pdbx_description
1 polymer ?
#
loop_
_entity_poly.entity_id
_entity_poly.type
_entity_poly.pdbx_seq_one_letter_code
_entity_poly.pdbx_strand_id
1 'polypeptide(L)'
;MVNPLFTLLPISALLLSSVPFPATGDDDDHLFGKSIHPKTLGLKKEKLSHFRFHWHDVLSGEAPTSVTVISPPRNSTTGFGTANMIDNPLTLRPELTSKCVGMAQGSSS
;
A
#
# COMPACT_ATOMS: atom_id res chain seq x y z
N MET A 1 10.86 24.15 55.92
CA MET A 1 11.02 25.47 55.29
C MET A 1 11.88 25.28 54.05
N VAL A 2 11.26 25.11 52.87
CA VAL A 2 11.97 24.81 51.61
C VAL A 2 12.63 26.08 51.08
N ASN A 3 13.90 25.98 50.69
CA ASN A 3 14.73 27.11 50.29
C ASN A 3 14.29 27.59 48.90
N PRO A 4 13.84 28.86 48.73
CA PRO A 4 13.25 29.35 47.48
C PRO A 4 14.23 29.34 46.29
N LEU A 5 15.53 29.20 46.55
CA LEU A 5 16.56 29.05 45.53
C LEU A 5 16.45 27.72 44.75
N PHE A 6 15.93 26.65 45.38
CA PHE A 6 15.76 25.34 44.72
C PHE A 6 14.48 25.25 43.87
N THR A 7 13.51 26.14 44.08
CA THR A 7 12.25 26.17 43.30
C THR A 7 12.33 27.05 42.05
N LEU A 8 13.30 27.97 41.97
CA LEU A 8 13.48 28.89 40.83
C LEU A 8 14.30 28.28 39.67
N LEU A 9 15.19 27.34 39.96
CA LEU A 9 16.00 26.61 38.97
C LEU A 9 15.17 25.89 37.88
N PRO A 10 14.11 25.12 38.19
CA PRO A 10 13.32 24.46 37.15
C PRO A 10 12.45 25.43 36.34
N ILE A 11 12.06 26.57 36.93
CA ILE A 11 11.24 27.59 36.26
C ILE A 11 12.08 28.38 35.24
N SER A 12 13.36 28.67 35.56
CA SER A 12 14.29 29.27 34.61
C SER A 12 14.57 28.36 33.41
N ALA A 13 14.69 27.05 33.62
CA ALA A 13 14.89 26.08 32.54
C ALA A 13 13.69 25.98 31.58
N LEU A 14 12.45 26.16 32.09
CA LEU A 14 11.23 26.13 31.28
C LEU A 14 11.03 27.39 30.41
N LEU A 15 11.62 28.52 30.79
CA LEU A 15 11.57 29.75 29.98
C LEU A 15 12.60 29.75 28.84
N LEU A 16 13.68 28.98 28.96
CA LEU A 16 14.70 28.80 27.92
C LEU A 16 14.27 27.87 26.78
N SER A 17 13.21 27.06 26.94
CA SER A 17 12.69 26.21 25.85
C SER A 17 11.81 26.96 24.85
N SER A 18 11.53 28.25 25.07
CA SER A 18 10.62 29.06 24.27
C SER A 18 11.31 29.91 23.20
N VAL A 19 12.60 29.68 22.92
CA VAL A 19 13.28 30.34 21.80
C VAL A 19 12.93 29.57 20.53
N PRO A 20 12.21 30.17 19.56
CA PRO A 20 12.11 29.57 18.25
C PRO A 20 13.52 29.51 17.66
N PHE A 21 14.04 28.31 17.44
CA PHE A 21 15.20 28.14 16.59
C PHE A 21 14.80 28.63 15.19
N PRO A 22 15.44 29.67 14.63
CA PRO A 22 15.36 29.86 13.20
C PRO A 22 16.02 28.63 12.59
N ALA A 23 15.21 27.70 12.08
CA ALA A 23 15.68 26.77 11.08
C ALA A 23 15.96 27.63 9.85
N THR A 24 17.15 28.25 9.81
CA THR A 24 17.76 28.63 8.55
C THR A 24 18.14 27.32 7.88
N GLY A 25 17.13 26.65 7.32
CA GLY A 25 17.40 25.81 6.17
C GLY A 25 17.92 26.79 5.12
N ASP A 26 19.17 26.61 4.71
CA ASP A 26 19.51 26.94 3.34
C ASP A 26 18.37 26.39 2.46
N ASP A 27 17.97 27.17 1.46
CA ASP A 27 16.92 26.83 0.49
C ASP A 27 17.30 25.58 -0.31
N ASP A 28 17.33 24.42 0.34
CA ASP A 28 17.48 23.12 -0.27
C ASP A 28 16.11 22.77 -0.83
N ASP A 29 16.02 23.05 -2.13
CA ASP A 29 14.94 22.86 -3.11
C ASP A 29 14.40 21.41 -3.21
N HIS A 30 14.34 20.67 -2.10
CA HIS A 30 13.74 19.35 -2.00
C HIS A 30 12.25 19.45 -1.74
N LEU A 31 11.54 20.14 -2.63
CA LEU A 31 10.08 20.03 -2.75
C LEU A 31 9.72 18.59 -3.15
N PHE A 32 9.38 17.77 -2.15
CA PHE A 32 8.71 16.48 -2.33
C PHE A 32 7.36 16.75 -3.00
N GLY A 33 7.33 16.70 -4.34
CA GLY A 33 6.15 17.10 -5.12
C GLY A 33 6.40 18.09 -6.26
N LYS A 34 7.64 18.30 -6.73
CA LYS A 34 7.87 19.04 -7.98
C LYS A 34 7.11 18.36 -9.13
N SER A 35 6.09 19.04 -9.64
CA SER A 35 5.26 18.53 -10.74
C SER A 35 6.13 18.30 -11.98
N ILE A 36 6.25 17.04 -12.40
CA ILE A 36 7.00 16.69 -13.60
C ILE A 36 6.09 16.93 -14.80
N HIS A 37 6.48 17.87 -15.66
CA HIS A 37 5.74 18.15 -16.88
C HIS A 37 5.85 16.94 -17.83
N PRO A 38 4.77 16.31 -18.31
CA PRO A 38 4.84 15.05 -19.08
C PRO A 38 5.77 15.09 -20.31
N LYS A 39 5.94 16.27 -20.92
CA LYS A 39 6.89 16.49 -22.03
C LYS A 39 8.37 16.28 -21.64
N THR A 40 8.77 16.51 -20.38
CA THR A 40 10.15 16.28 -19.93
C THR A 40 10.47 14.80 -19.73
N LEU A 41 9.45 13.94 -19.65
CA LEU A 41 9.61 12.48 -19.50
C LEU A 41 9.80 11.76 -20.84
N GLY A 42 9.69 12.46 -21.99
CA GLY A 42 9.82 11.82 -23.30
C GLY A 42 8.78 10.74 -23.59
N LEU A 43 7.62 10.80 -22.93
CA LEU A 43 6.56 9.80 -23.06
C LEU A 43 5.96 9.82 -24.48
N LYS A 44 5.80 8.64 -25.07
CA LYS A 44 5.11 8.47 -26.36
C LYS A 44 3.61 8.69 -26.17
N LYS A 45 2.89 8.85 -27.30
CA LYS A 45 1.42 8.91 -27.29
C LYS A 45 0.85 7.69 -26.56
N GLU A 46 -0.04 7.95 -25.61
CA GLU A 46 -0.77 6.93 -24.89
C GLU A 46 -1.51 6.02 -25.87
N LYS A 47 -1.46 4.71 -25.60
CA LYS A 47 -2.18 3.69 -26.38
C LYS A 47 -3.26 3.10 -25.51
N LEU A 48 -4.47 3.00 -26.05
CA LEU A 48 -5.58 2.31 -25.41
C LEU A 48 -5.72 0.92 -26.02
N SER A 49 -5.84 -0.10 -25.17
CA SER A 49 -6.14 -1.48 -25.56
C SER A 49 -7.30 -2.00 -24.71
N HIS A 50 -8.18 -2.79 -25.31
CA HIS A 50 -9.31 -3.41 -24.61
C HIS A 50 -9.15 -4.92 -24.64
N PHE A 51 -9.08 -5.53 -23.45
CA PHE A 51 -8.97 -6.96 -23.27
C PHE A 51 -10.25 -7.52 -22.66
N ARG A 52 -10.65 -8.71 -23.09
CA ARG A 52 -11.71 -9.50 -22.45
C ARG A 52 -11.20 -10.92 -22.27
N PHE A 53 -11.26 -11.40 -21.04
CA PHE A 53 -10.88 -12.74 -20.64
C PHE A 53 -11.71 -13.13 -19.42
N HIS A 54 -11.70 -14.42 -19.10
CA HIS A 54 -12.42 -15.00 -17.97
C HIS A 54 -11.38 -15.49 -16.96
N TRP A 55 -11.54 -15.08 -15.72
CA TRP A 55 -10.71 -15.47 -14.59
C TRP A 55 -11.36 -16.67 -13.91
N HIS A 56 -10.58 -17.72 -13.60
CA HIS A 56 -11.05 -18.90 -12.86
C HIS A 56 -10.40 -18.99 -11.48
N ASP A 57 -11.14 -18.64 -10.42
CA ASP A 57 -10.69 -18.76 -9.03
C ASP A 57 -11.13 -20.11 -8.45
N VAL A 58 -10.23 -21.10 -8.46
CA VAL A 58 -10.54 -22.47 -8.03
C VAL A 58 -10.04 -22.70 -6.60
N LEU A 59 -10.94 -22.57 -5.64
CA LEU A 59 -10.65 -22.65 -4.20
C LEU A 59 -10.50 -24.08 -3.65
N SER A 60 -10.97 -25.09 -4.40
CA SER A 60 -11.02 -26.48 -3.93
C SER A 60 -11.03 -27.47 -5.10
N GLY A 61 -10.87 -28.76 -4.80
CA GLY A 61 -10.78 -29.83 -5.79
C GLY A 61 -9.39 -30.45 -5.84
N GLU A 62 -9.13 -31.25 -6.87
CA GLU A 62 -7.86 -31.98 -7.04
C GLU A 62 -6.68 -31.02 -7.33
N ALA A 63 -6.94 -29.93 -8.07
CA ALA A 63 -5.95 -28.94 -8.45
C ALA A 63 -6.47 -27.52 -8.18
N PRO A 64 -6.52 -27.07 -6.91
CA PRO A 64 -6.89 -25.70 -6.58
C PRO A 64 -5.85 -24.71 -7.11
N THR A 65 -6.31 -23.56 -7.58
CA THR A 65 -5.47 -22.45 -8.07
C THR A 65 -5.47 -21.26 -7.10
N SER A 66 -6.22 -21.37 -6.01
CA SER A 66 -6.38 -20.37 -4.96
C SER A 66 -6.33 -21.04 -3.60
N VAL A 67 -5.37 -20.65 -2.77
CA VAL A 67 -5.11 -21.31 -1.48
C VAL A 67 -5.11 -20.27 -0.37
N THR A 68 -5.91 -20.51 0.67
CA THR A 68 -5.95 -19.66 1.86
C THR A 68 -4.63 -19.72 2.62
N VAL A 69 -3.98 -18.57 2.75
CA VAL A 69 -2.72 -18.38 3.49
C VAL A 69 -2.96 -17.68 4.84
N ILE A 70 -4.05 -16.94 4.98
CA ILE A 70 -4.49 -16.34 6.24
C ILE A 70 -5.95 -16.69 6.45
N SER A 71 -6.27 -17.35 7.57
CA SER A 71 -7.64 -17.66 7.95
C SER A 71 -8.33 -16.45 8.61
N PRO A 72 -9.66 -16.31 8.48
CA PRO A 72 -10.38 -15.21 9.09
C PRO A 72 -10.38 -15.33 10.63
N PRO A 73 -10.60 -14.22 11.36
CA PRO A 73 -10.87 -14.26 12.80
C PRO A 73 -12.07 -15.16 13.12
N ARG A 74 -12.03 -15.84 14.28
CA ARG A 74 -13.06 -16.82 14.70
C ARG A 74 -14.49 -16.25 14.76
N ASN A 75 -14.64 -14.95 14.99
CA ASN A 75 -15.93 -14.26 15.08
C ASN A 75 -16.36 -13.63 13.74
N SER A 76 -15.62 -13.87 12.66
CA SER A 76 -15.96 -13.38 11.32
C SER A 76 -17.00 -14.30 10.69
N THR A 77 -18.17 -13.76 10.34
CA THR A 77 -19.22 -14.48 9.61
C THR A 77 -19.12 -14.30 8.10
N THR A 78 -18.40 -13.28 7.65
CA THR A 78 -18.27 -12.90 6.24
C THR A 78 -16.96 -13.38 5.60
N GLY A 79 -16.03 -13.92 6.41
CA GLY A 79 -14.68 -14.22 5.96
C GLY A 79 -13.75 -12.99 5.90
N PHE A 80 -14.18 -11.83 6.41
CA PHE A 80 -13.31 -10.66 6.56
C PHE A 80 -12.01 -11.03 7.29
N GLY A 81 -10.87 -10.61 6.74
CA GLY A 81 -9.53 -10.93 7.24
C GLY A 81 -8.93 -12.22 6.68
N THR A 82 -9.63 -12.92 5.79
CA THR A 82 -9.04 -14.02 5.01
C THR A 82 -8.07 -13.46 3.97
N ALA A 83 -7.01 -14.18 3.65
CA ALA A 83 -6.21 -13.91 2.46
C ALA A 83 -5.87 -15.21 1.74
N ASN A 84 -5.99 -15.20 0.41
CA ASN A 84 -5.63 -16.29 -0.48
C ASN A 84 -4.41 -15.89 -1.31
N MET A 85 -3.54 -16.87 -1.59
CA MET A 85 -2.54 -16.78 -2.64
C MET A 85 -3.12 -17.39 -3.92
N ILE A 86 -2.97 -16.72 -5.06
CA ILE A 86 -3.59 -17.11 -6.33
C ILE A 86 -2.57 -17.33 -7.45
N ASP A 87 -2.85 -18.34 -8.28
CA ASP A 87 -2.24 -18.58 -9.59
C ASP A 87 -3.33 -19.03 -10.57
N ASN A 88 -4.23 -18.10 -10.92
CA ASN A 88 -5.49 -18.39 -11.60
C ASN A 88 -5.37 -18.25 -13.14
N PRO A 89 -5.87 -19.20 -13.95
CA PRO A 89 -5.79 -19.08 -15.40
C PRO A 89 -6.75 -18.02 -15.95
N LEU A 90 -6.31 -17.31 -17.00
CA LEU A 90 -7.11 -16.38 -17.79
C LEU A 90 -7.44 -17.00 -19.15
N THR A 91 -8.71 -17.19 -19.46
CA THR A 91 -9.14 -17.86 -20.70
C THR A 91 -10.01 -16.97 -21.60
N LEU A 92 -10.07 -17.30 -22.89
CA LEU A 92 -10.87 -16.54 -23.86
C LEU A 92 -12.39 -16.73 -23.73
N ARG A 93 -12.84 -17.82 -23.10
CA ARG A 93 -14.25 -18.14 -22.88
C ARG A 93 -14.50 -18.60 -21.44
N PRO A 94 -15.75 -18.65 -20.96
CA PRO A 94 -16.07 -19.07 -19.60
C PRO A 94 -15.71 -20.52 -19.27
N GLU A 95 -15.44 -21.38 -20.25
CA GLU A 95 -15.03 -22.76 -19.98
C GLU A 95 -13.54 -22.83 -19.60
N LEU A 96 -13.22 -23.54 -18.52
CA LEU A 96 -11.83 -23.73 -18.05
C LEU A 96 -10.95 -24.44 -19.09
N THR A 97 -11.55 -25.29 -19.93
CA THR A 97 -10.87 -26.00 -21.02
C THR A 97 -10.62 -25.13 -22.25
N SER A 98 -11.14 -23.90 -22.28
CA SER A 98 -10.89 -22.98 -23.39
C SER A 98 -9.44 -22.45 -23.36
N LYS A 99 -9.03 -21.79 -24.45
CA LYS A 99 -7.64 -21.34 -24.62
C LYS A 99 -7.21 -20.43 -23.47
N CYS A 100 -6.21 -20.88 -22.71
CA CYS A 100 -5.49 -20.06 -21.73
C CYS A 100 -4.60 -19.03 -22.46
N VAL A 101 -4.69 -17.78 -22.02
CA VAL A 101 -3.96 -16.63 -22.59
C VAL A 101 -3.08 -15.93 -21.57
N GLY A 102 -3.09 -16.36 -20.30
CA GLY A 102 -2.25 -15.83 -19.25
C GLY A 102 -2.63 -16.38 -17.88
N MET A 103 -1.91 -15.94 -16.85
CA MET A 103 -2.15 -16.26 -15.44
C MET A 103 -2.31 -14.97 -14.63
N ALA A 104 -3.26 -14.96 -13.68
CA ALA A 104 -3.40 -13.94 -12.65
C ALA A 104 -2.74 -14.43 -11.36
N GLN A 105 -1.63 -13.78 -11.00
CA GLN A 105 -0.80 -14.16 -9.86
C GLN A 105 -0.76 -13.03 -8.82
N GLY A 106 -0.82 -13.39 -7.54
CA GLY A 106 -0.80 -12.44 -6.44
C GLY A 106 -1.57 -12.94 -5.23
N SER A 107 -2.13 -12.00 -4.47
CA SER A 107 -2.98 -12.30 -3.31
C SER A 107 -4.36 -11.68 -3.47
N SER A 108 -5.40 -12.35 -2.96
CA SER A 108 -6.75 -11.79 -2.78
C SER A 108 -7.13 -11.82 -1.29
N SER A 109 -7.89 -10.83 -0.83
CA SER A 109 -8.32 -10.69 0.57
C SER A 109 -9.71 -10.08 0.65
#